data_AF-A0A850VDK9-F1
#
_entry.id   AF-A0A850VDK9-F1
#
_cell.length_a   1.000
_cell.length_b   1.000
_cell.length_c   1.000
_cell.angle_alpha   90.00
_cell.angle_beta   90.00
_cell.angle_gamma   90.00
#
_symmetry.space_group_name_H-M   'P 1'
#
loop_
_entity.id
_entity.type
_entity.pdbx_description
1 polymer ?
#
loop_
_entity_poly.entity_id
_entity_poly.type
_entity_poly.pdbx_seq_one_letter_code
_entity_poly.pdbx_strand_id
1 'polypeptide(L)'
;MAKKVAIIGGGSSGLCAIKTCLQEGLEPVCFERTGDIGGLWRFEEHPEDGRASIYRSVIINTSKEMMCFSDFPIPEDFPNYMHNSKIMEYFRIYAQHFDLLRHIRFRTSMCHVSKRPDFASSGQWEVVTESEGKQEVAVFDAVLVCSGHHTDAHLPLSSFPGTALYTGMRQPRSCSTSQPTMASLSLPGLEKFEGWYLHSRDYKSPQPFLGKRVVVVGIGNSGIDIAVELSHTAKQVFLSTRRGSWVLHRVADSGYPFDFSYISRFTQLLQNLLPPNIISFFLERKLNARFDHTLYGLKPKHRILDQHPTINDDLPNRIISGRVQVKPNIQEFTETSAIFEDGTREDIDAVVFATGYSFSFPFLEGCVKVVENQIPLYKFVFPPDLEKPTLAFIGFIQPLGAIMPISELQCRWATRVFKGLNELPARHDMEADIEQKKEAMAKRYVKSQRHTIQVDYIPYMDELACQLGVKPNLLTLFLTDPKLAKEVVFGPCTPYQYRLQGPGAWAGAREAILSQWQRILK
;
A
#
# COMPACT_ATOMS: atom_id res chain seq x y z
N MET A 1 -30.73 9.55 -16.77
CA MET A 1 -30.59 8.67 -15.59
C MET A 1 -29.19 8.86 -15.02
N ALA A 2 -29.00 8.65 -13.71
CA ALA A 2 -27.66 8.64 -13.13
C ALA A 2 -26.85 7.47 -13.71
N LYS A 3 -25.54 7.66 -13.92
CA LYS A 3 -24.67 6.59 -14.40
C LYS A 3 -24.42 5.58 -13.27
N LYS A 4 -24.57 4.29 -13.59
CA LYS A 4 -24.35 3.18 -12.66
C LYS A 4 -22.88 2.75 -12.67
N VAL A 5 -22.26 2.70 -11.50
CA VAL A 5 -20.82 2.41 -11.36
C VAL A 5 -20.61 1.14 -10.55
N ALA A 6 -19.90 0.17 -11.12
CA ALA A 6 -19.46 -1.02 -10.39
C ALA A 6 -18.17 -0.70 -9.62
N ILE A 7 -18.12 -1.06 -8.35
CA ILE A 7 -16.93 -0.91 -7.50
C ILE A 7 -16.48 -2.30 -7.05
N ILE A 8 -15.22 -2.65 -7.29
CA ILE A 8 -14.69 -3.99 -7.03
C ILE A 8 -13.86 -3.97 -5.74
N GLY A 9 -14.44 -4.41 -4.62
CA GLY A 9 -13.80 -4.49 -3.31
C GLY A 9 -14.24 -3.38 -2.35
N GLY A 10 -14.60 -3.76 -1.12
CA GLY A 10 -15.04 -2.89 -0.02
C GLY A 10 -13.93 -2.51 0.96
N GLY A 11 -12.68 -2.42 0.48
CA GLY A 11 -11.54 -1.89 1.25
C GLY A 11 -11.56 -0.36 1.38
N SER A 12 -10.46 0.24 1.87
CA SER A 12 -10.37 1.71 2.01
C SER A 12 -10.64 2.46 0.70
N SER A 13 -10.09 1.96 -0.42
CA SER A 13 -10.33 2.51 -1.76
C SER A 13 -11.79 2.37 -2.20
N GLY A 14 -12.43 1.26 -1.87
CA GLY A 14 -13.84 1.01 -2.20
C GLY A 14 -14.79 1.91 -1.42
N LEU A 15 -14.54 2.10 -0.12
CA LEU A 15 -15.35 2.99 0.71
C LEU A 15 -15.30 4.43 0.20
N CYS A 16 -14.12 4.96 -0.13
CA CYS A 16 -14.05 6.31 -0.71
C CYS A 16 -14.61 6.36 -2.13
N ALA A 17 -14.50 5.30 -2.93
CA ALA A 17 -15.14 5.20 -4.24
C ALA A 17 -16.67 5.32 -4.13
N ILE A 18 -17.33 4.59 -3.22
CA ILE A 18 -18.78 4.69 -3.00
C ILE A 18 -19.14 6.13 -2.64
N LYS A 19 -18.48 6.70 -1.64
CA LYS A 19 -18.77 8.06 -1.17
C LYS A 19 -18.61 9.10 -2.29
N THR A 20 -17.53 9.04 -3.05
CA THR A 20 -17.29 9.99 -4.15
C THR A 20 -18.27 9.82 -5.30
N CYS A 21 -18.69 8.59 -5.62
CA CYS A 21 -19.79 8.35 -6.55
C CYS A 21 -21.07 9.07 -6.10
N LEU A 22 -21.44 8.92 -4.82
CA LEU A 22 -22.60 9.60 -4.25
C LEU A 22 -22.46 11.13 -4.27
N GLN A 23 -21.29 11.67 -3.92
CA GLN A 23 -21.01 13.12 -3.98
C GLN A 23 -21.14 13.70 -5.39
N GLU A 24 -20.84 12.90 -6.42
CA GLU A 24 -20.98 13.28 -7.82
C GLU A 24 -22.34 12.89 -8.44
N GLY A 25 -23.28 12.33 -7.67
CA GLY A 25 -24.61 11.95 -8.15
C GLY A 25 -24.61 10.74 -9.10
N LEU A 26 -23.63 9.85 -8.95
CA LEU A 26 -23.57 8.54 -9.59
C LEU A 26 -24.26 7.48 -8.72
N GLU A 27 -24.62 6.34 -9.31
CA GLU A 27 -25.24 5.21 -8.60
C GLU A 27 -24.22 4.08 -8.38
N PRO A 28 -23.55 4.00 -7.21
CA PRO A 28 -22.56 2.97 -6.95
C PRO A 28 -23.20 1.64 -6.55
N VAL A 29 -22.63 0.55 -7.07
CA VAL A 29 -22.81 -0.82 -6.56
C VAL A 29 -21.44 -1.42 -6.29
N CYS A 30 -21.13 -1.66 -5.02
CA CYS A 30 -19.89 -2.26 -4.59
C CYS A 30 -20.04 -3.75 -4.37
N PHE A 31 -19.12 -4.53 -4.92
CA PHE A 31 -19.04 -5.98 -4.77
C PHE A 31 -17.87 -6.31 -3.84
N GLU A 32 -18.17 -6.87 -2.68
CA GLU A 32 -17.18 -7.29 -1.67
C GLU A 32 -17.22 -8.81 -1.53
N ARG A 33 -16.10 -9.46 -1.83
CA ARG A 33 -15.99 -10.93 -1.83
C ARG A 33 -16.20 -11.55 -0.46
N THR A 34 -15.86 -10.82 0.61
CA THR A 34 -15.95 -11.30 1.99
C THR A 34 -17.25 -10.85 2.66
N GLY A 35 -17.48 -11.30 3.90
CA GLY A 35 -18.67 -10.93 4.67
C GLY A 35 -18.66 -9.52 5.22
N ASP A 36 -17.62 -8.70 4.96
CA ASP A 36 -17.46 -7.43 5.64
C ASP A 36 -16.51 -6.44 4.93
N ILE A 37 -16.51 -5.17 5.35
CA ILE A 37 -15.64 -4.11 4.77
C ILE A 37 -14.19 -4.19 5.28
N GLY A 38 -13.35 -3.30 4.75
CA GLY A 38 -12.03 -2.96 5.32
C GLY A 38 -10.84 -3.66 4.68
N GLY A 39 -11.08 -4.78 3.99
CA GLY A 39 -10.06 -5.47 3.20
C GLY A 39 -8.85 -5.88 4.03
N LEU A 40 -7.68 -5.28 3.75
CA LEU A 40 -6.41 -5.51 4.44
C LEU A 40 -6.52 -5.27 5.96
N TRP A 41 -7.24 -4.23 6.37
CA TRP A 41 -7.23 -3.78 7.76
C TRP A 41 -8.14 -4.62 8.68
N ARG A 42 -9.01 -5.47 8.09
CA ARG A 42 -9.81 -6.42 8.86
C ARG A 42 -8.96 -7.63 9.19
N PHE A 43 -8.39 -7.65 10.39
CA PHE A 43 -7.68 -8.83 10.88
C PHE A 43 -8.63 -10.02 11.01
N GLU A 44 -8.19 -11.17 10.51
CA GLU A 44 -8.83 -12.48 10.72
C GLU A 44 -7.73 -13.47 11.11
N GLU A 45 -8.04 -14.44 11.97
CA GLU A 45 -7.10 -15.49 12.37
C GLU A 45 -6.63 -16.33 11.19
N HIS A 46 -7.55 -16.63 10.27
CA HIS A 46 -7.27 -17.46 9.11
C HIS A 46 -7.17 -16.58 7.86
N PRO A 47 -6.09 -16.69 7.07
CA PRO A 47 -6.00 -16.03 5.78
C PRO A 47 -7.14 -16.47 4.86
N GLU A 48 -7.89 -15.52 4.32
CA GLU A 48 -8.93 -15.78 3.32
C GLU A 48 -8.33 -15.64 1.92
N ASP A 49 -8.70 -16.54 1.00
CA ASP A 49 -8.20 -16.47 -0.37
C ASP A 49 -8.74 -15.23 -1.09
N GLY A 50 -7.84 -14.58 -1.84
CA GLY A 50 -8.09 -13.36 -2.59
C GLY A 50 -8.43 -12.12 -1.75
N ARG A 51 -8.16 -12.15 -0.44
CA ARG A 51 -8.04 -10.95 0.41
C ARG A 51 -6.64 -10.89 1.02
N ALA A 52 -6.10 -9.67 1.14
CA ALA A 52 -4.84 -9.45 1.83
C ALA A 52 -4.94 -9.84 3.31
N SER A 53 -3.85 -10.37 3.86
CA SER A 53 -3.78 -10.89 5.22
C SER A 53 -2.74 -10.10 6.02
N ILE A 54 -3.08 -9.76 7.27
CA ILE A 54 -2.21 -9.10 8.23
C ILE A 54 -2.02 -9.96 9.48
N TYR A 55 -0.94 -9.73 10.21
CA TYR A 55 -0.73 -10.26 11.56
C TYR A 55 -1.42 -9.41 12.61
N ARG A 56 -1.68 -10.00 13.78
CA ARG A 56 -2.55 -9.39 14.80
C ARG A 56 -2.04 -8.03 15.25
N SER A 57 -0.73 -7.90 15.42
CA SER A 57 -0.06 -6.75 16.04
C SER A 57 0.22 -5.58 15.08
N VAL A 58 -0.26 -5.62 13.83
CA VAL A 58 0.00 -4.53 12.87
C VAL A 58 -0.47 -3.18 13.41
N ILE A 59 0.47 -2.23 13.47
CA ILE A 59 0.25 -0.79 13.69
C ILE A 59 0.62 -0.07 12.39
N ILE A 60 -0.23 0.87 11.96
CA ILE A 60 0.01 1.63 10.73
C ILE A 60 1.28 2.50 10.83
N ASN A 61 1.93 2.78 9.70
CA ASN A 61 3.15 3.59 9.62
C ASN A 61 2.93 5.07 9.30
N THR A 62 1.68 5.51 9.22
CA THR A 62 1.29 6.89 8.88
C THR A 62 0.37 7.45 9.96
N SER A 63 0.59 8.70 10.35
CA SER A 63 -0.12 9.34 11.46
C SER A 63 -1.57 9.67 11.14
N LYS A 64 -2.42 9.71 12.18
CA LYS A 64 -3.89 9.90 12.06
C LYS A 64 -4.28 11.10 11.20
N GLU A 65 -3.66 12.26 11.40
CA GLU A 65 -3.96 13.49 10.65
C GLU A 65 -3.42 13.45 9.21
N MET A 66 -2.42 12.61 8.91
CA MET A 66 -1.86 12.46 7.56
C MET A 66 -2.57 11.38 6.74
N MET A 67 -3.28 10.46 7.38
CA MET A 67 -3.91 9.30 6.73
C MET A 67 -5.44 9.34 6.65
N CYS A 68 -6.10 10.26 7.34
CA CYS A 68 -7.56 10.38 7.29
C CYS A 68 -8.06 10.73 5.88
N PHE A 69 -9.37 10.53 5.64
CA PHE A 69 -10.02 11.12 4.48
C PHE A 69 -10.14 12.65 4.63
N SER A 70 -10.07 13.37 3.51
CA SER A 70 -9.89 14.83 3.46
C SER A 70 -11.02 15.66 4.07
N ASP A 71 -12.20 15.10 4.26
CA ASP A 71 -13.36 15.73 4.89
C ASP A 71 -13.90 14.92 6.07
N PHE A 72 -13.11 14.00 6.60
CA PHE A 72 -13.49 13.17 7.73
C PHE A 72 -12.30 12.86 8.66
N PRO A 73 -11.95 13.79 9.55
CA PRO A 73 -10.87 13.60 10.52
C PRO A 73 -11.07 12.34 11.38
N ILE A 74 -9.98 11.64 11.71
CA ILE A 74 -10.00 10.51 12.66
C ILE A 74 -10.35 11.03 14.06
N PRO A 75 -11.16 10.33 14.88
CA PRO A 75 -11.55 10.79 16.21
C PRO A 75 -10.37 11.28 17.06
N GLU A 76 -10.61 12.34 17.83
CA GLU A 76 -9.55 13.06 18.53
C GLU A 76 -8.80 12.19 19.55
N ASP A 77 -9.51 11.27 20.20
CA ASP A 77 -9.01 10.32 21.20
C ASP A 77 -8.28 9.11 20.62
N PHE A 78 -8.19 8.98 19.29
CA PHE A 78 -7.46 7.88 18.66
C PHE A 78 -5.95 8.16 18.69
N PRO A 79 -5.10 7.12 18.85
CA PRO A 79 -3.65 7.30 18.86
C PRO A 79 -3.14 7.75 17.48
N ASN A 80 -2.03 8.49 17.48
CA ASN A 80 -1.40 8.96 16.23
C ASN A 80 -1.06 7.82 15.27
N TYR A 81 -0.52 6.71 15.77
CA TYR A 81 -0.30 5.49 15.02
C TYR A 81 -1.24 4.41 15.53
N MET A 82 -2.23 4.06 14.71
CA MET A 82 -3.31 3.17 15.08
C MET A 82 -2.96 1.70 14.84
N HIS A 83 -3.31 0.86 15.82
CA HIS A 83 -3.47 -0.57 15.61
C HIS A 83 -4.53 -0.85 14.53
N ASN A 84 -4.40 -1.96 13.79
CA ASN A 84 -5.34 -2.33 12.73
C ASN A 84 -6.82 -2.31 13.16
N SER A 85 -7.13 -2.69 14.41
CA SER A 85 -8.50 -2.62 14.96
C SER A 85 -9.04 -1.19 15.06
N LYS A 86 -8.19 -0.20 15.38
CA LYS A 86 -8.58 1.22 15.40
C LYS A 86 -8.75 1.79 14.00
N ILE A 87 -7.98 1.32 13.02
CA ILE A 87 -8.22 1.63 11.60
C ILE A 87 -9.60 1.09 11.16
N MET A 88 -9.93 -0.14 11.54
CA MET A 88 -11.24 -0.71 11.25
C MET A 88 -12.38 0.05 11.93
N GLU A 89 -12.19 0.46 13.17
CA GLU A 89 -13.15 1.32 13.88
C GLU A 89 -13.40 2.63 13.11
N TYR A 90 -12.33 3.31 12.66
CA TYR A 90 -12.46 4.49 11.82
C TYR A 90 -13.22 4.23 10.50
N PHE A 91 -12.96 3.12 9.81
CA PHE A 91 -13.70 2.76 8.60
C PHE A 91 -15.18 2.48 8.85
N ARG A 92 -15.55 1.92 10.02
CA ARG A 92 -16.95 1.76 10.41
C ARG A 92 -17.63 3.10 10.62
N ILE A 93 -16.99 3.97 11.39
CA ILE A 93 -17.51 5.31 11.66
C ILE A 93 -17.69 6.06 10.33
N TYR A 94 -16.71 5.98 9.43
CA TYR A 94 -16.80 6.58 8.09
C TYR A 94 -17.96 6.00 7.26
N ALA A 95 -18.06 4.67 7.18
CA ALA A 95 -19.11 4.00 6.41
C ALA A 95 -20.51 4.27 6.96
N GLN A 96 -20.66 4.39 8.28
CA GLN A 96 -21.91 4.75 8.93
C GLN A 96 -22.25 6.23 8.68
N HIS A 97 -21.29 7.14 8.87
CA HIS A 97 -21.50 8.57 8.72
C HIS A 97 -21.98 8.95 7.31
N PHE A 98 -21.41 8.33 6.28
CA PHE A 98 -21.79 8.57 4.89
C PHE A 98 -22.81 7.56 4.33
N ASP A 99 -23.36 6.67 5.17
CA ASP A 99 -24.35 5.64 4.81
C ASP A 99 -23.95 4.80 3.58
N LEU A 100 -22.72 4.28 3.61
CA LEU A 100 -22.08 3.60 2.49
C LEU A 100 -22.47 2.13 2.40
N LEU A 101 -22.82 1.49 3.52
CA LEU A 101 -22.99 0.04 3.61
C LEU A 101 -24.14 -0.49 2.74
N ARG A 102 -25.20 0.29 2.53
CA ARG A 102 -26.34 -0.08 1.67
C ARG A 102 -25.97 -0.25 0.20
N HIS A 103 -24.81 0.28 -0.22
CA HIS A 103 -24.31 0.16 -1.59
C HIS A 103 -23.39 -1.06 -1.76
N ILE A 104 -23.17 -1.86 -0.72
CA ILE A 104 -22.24 -3.00 -0.72
C ILE A 104 -23.02 -4.31 -0.75
N ARG A 105 -22.70 -5.15 -1.74
CA ARG A 105 -23.09 -6.56 -1.80
C ARG A 105 -21.94 -7.39 -1.25
N PHE A 106 -22.08 -7.85 -0.01
CA PHE A 106 -21.12 -8.75 0.63
C PHE A 106 -21.23 -10.17 0.06
N ARG A 107 -20.19 -10.99 0.30
CA ARG A 107 -20.10 -12.37 -0.19
C ARG A 107 -20.40 -12.49 -1.70
N THR A 108 -19.96 -11.48 -2.45
CA THR A 108 -20.19 -11.36 -3.88
C THR A 108 -18.84 -11.16 -4.55
N SER A 109 -18.33 -12.21 -5.18
CA SER A 109 -17.04 -12.22 -5.85
C SER A 109 -17.17 -11.70 -7.28
N MET A 110 -16.18 -10.94 -7.74
CA MET A 110 -16.09 -10.51 -9.13
C MET A 110 -15.47 -11.62 -9.97
N CYS A 111 -16.21 -12.13 -10.96
CA CYS A 111 -15.75 -13.21 -11.84
C CYS A 111 -15.18 -12.65 -13.14
N HIS A 112 -15.90 -11.74 -13.80
CA HIS A 112 -15.51 -11.20 -15.10
C HIS A 112 -16.02 -9.78 -15.32
N VAL A 113 -15.23 -8.96 -16.00
CA VAL A 113 -15.56 -7.61 -16.43
C VAL A 113 -15.11 -7.46 -17.89
N SER A 114 -16.06 -7.34 -18.80
CA SER A 114 -15.79 -7.24 -20.24
C SER A 114 -16.43 -6.00 -20.85
N LYS A 115 -15.78 -5.47 -21.90
CA LYS A 115 -16.39 -4.44 -22.75
C LYS A 115 -17.63 -5.03 -23.41
N ARG A 116 -18.75 -4.29 -23.40
CA ARG A 116 -19.92 -4.68 -24.21
C ARG A 116 -19.60 -4.59 -25.71
N PRO A 117 -20.34 -5.30 -26.58
CA PRO A 117 -20.16 -5.20 -28.03
C PRO A 117 -20.28 -3.76 -28.58
N ASP A 118 -21.08 -2.91 -27.92
CA ASP A 118 -21.29 -1.50 -28.27
C ASP A 118 -20.35 -0.53 -27.51
N PHE A 119 -19.28 -1.00 -26.87
CA PHE A 119 -18.42 -0.20 -25.98
C PHE A 119 -17.86 1.08 -26.65
N ALA A 120 -17.52 1.04 -27.94
CA ALA A 120 -16.99 2.20 -28.65
C ALA A 120 -17.97 3.40 -28.66
N SER A 121 -19.29 3.14 -28.60
CA SER A 121 -20.31 4.18 -28.48
C SER A 121 -20.83 4.32 -27.05
N SER A 122 -21.11 3.22 -26.35
CA SER A 122 -21.74 3.19 -25.02
C SER A 122 -20.76 3.44 -23.87
N GLY A 123 -19.53 2.94 -23.97
CA GLY A 123 -18.55 2.88 -22.88
C GLY A 123 -18.93 1.92 -21.75
N GLN A 124 -19.91 1.04 -21.95
CA GLN A 124 -20.50 0.20 -20.90
C GLN A 124 -19.81 -1.15 -20.76
N TRP A 125 -19.90 -1.69 -19.55
CA TRP A 125 -19.26 -2.94 -19.15
C TRP A 125 -20.32 -3.99 -18.81
N GLU A 126 -20.08 -5.22 -19.23
CA GLU A 126 -20.76 -6.40 -18.70
C GLU A 126 -19.97 -6.93 -17.50
N VAL A 127 -20.65 -7.09 -16.38
CA VAL A 127 -20.05 -7.47 -15.10
C VAL A 127 -20.70 -8.76 -14.62
N VAL A 128 -19.89 -9.80 -14.47
CA VAL A 128 -20.30 -11.13 -13.97
C VAL A 128 -19.82 -11.27 -12.53
N THR A 129 -20.76 -11.50 -11.63
CA THR A 129 -20.49 -11.71 -10.21
C THR A 129 -21.04 -13.04 -9.74
N GLU A 130 -20.43 -13.61 -8.70
CA GLU A 130 -20.89 -14.85 -8.07
C GLU A 130 -21.20 -14.62 -6.60
N SER A 131 -22.38 -15.05 -6.16
CA SER A 131 -22.78 -15.11 -4.76
C SER A 131 -23.50 -16.42 -4.48
N GLU A 132 -23.12 -17.11 -3.40
CA GLU A 132 -23.71 -18.41 -2.99
C GLU A 132 -23.76 -19.45 -4.14
N GLY A 133 -22.74 -19.47 -4.99
CA GLY A 133 -22.63 -20.38 -6.14
C GLY A 133 -23.52 -20.02 -7.33
N LYS A 134 -24.21 -18.87 -7.30
CA LYS A 134 -25.02 -18.36 -8.41
C LYS A 134 -24.32 -17.18 -9.07
N GLN A 135 -24.24 -17.22 -10.39
CA GLN A 135 -23.72 -16.12 -11.19
C GLN A 135 -24.83 -15.16 -11.60
N GLU A 136 -24.56 -13.87 -11.47
CA GLU A 136 -25.39 -12.77 -11.96
C GLU A 136 -24.61 -11.94 -12.97
N VAL A 137 -25.28 -11.57 -14.05
CA VAL A 137 -24.73 -10.66 -15.07
C VAL A 137 -25.48 -9.33 -14.99
N ALA A 138 -24.73 -8.24 -14.93
CA ALA A 138 -25.30 -6.89 -14.91
C ALA A 138 -24.46 -5.92 -15.75
N VAL A 139 -25.13 -4.90 -16.30
CA VAL A 139 -24.50 -3.84 -17.09
C VAL A 139 -24.22 -2.61 -16.22
N PHE A 140 -23.05 -2.00 -16.44
CA PHE A 140 -22.60 -0.80 -15.75
C PHE A 140 -22.03 0.23 -16.73
N ASP A 141 -22.20 1.51 -16.41
CA ASP A 141 -21.68 2.63 -17.20
C ASP A 141 -20.19 2.89 -16.98
N ALA A 142 -19.68 2.49 -15.81
CA ALA A 142 -18.26 2.56 -15.48
C ALA A 142 -17.87 1.57 -14.37
N VAL A 143 -16.57 1.33 -14.23
CA VAL A 143 -15.99 0.39 -13.26
C VAL A 143 -14.83 1.03 -12.50
N LEU A 144 -14.85 0.90 -11.17
CA LEU A 144 -13.75 1.25 -10.28
C LEU A 144 -13.14 -0.02 -9.67
N VAL A 145 -11.90 -0.32 -10.03
CA VAL A 145 -11.15 -1.46 -9.47
C VAL A 145 -10.53 -1.02 -8.15
N CYS A 146 -10.92 -1.67 -7.04
CA CYS A 146 -10.48 -1.35 -5.67
C CYS A 146 -9.99 -2.60 -4.92
N SER A 147 -9.54 -3.64 -5.65
CA SER A 147 -9.22 -4.97 -5.11
C SER A 147 -7.92 -5.05 -4.29
N GLY A 148 -7.11 -3.98 -4.28
CA GLY A 148 -5.81 -3.94 -3.61
C GLY A 148 -4.73 -4.76 -4.33
N HIS A 149 -3.50 -4.67 -3.82
CA HIS A 149 -2.30 -5.23 -4.46
C HIS A 149 -1.34 -5.99 -3.50
N HIS A 150 -1.79 -6.28 -2.28
CA HIS A 150 -1.03 -7.02 -1.26
C HIS A 150 -1.66 -8.39 -0.96
N THR A 151 -2.15 -9.06 -2.00
CA THR A 151 -2.95 -10.29 -1.87
C THR A 151 -2.17 -11.52 -2.26
N ASP A 152 -1.54 -11.51 -3.44
CA ASP A 152 -0.87 -12.69 -3.99
C ASP A 152 0.56 -12.76 -3.45
N ALA A 153 0.85 -13.77 -2.62
CA ALA A 153 2.16 -13.91 -2.00
C ALA A 153 3.25 -14.15 -3.05
N HIS A 154 4.30 -13.32 -3.04
CA HIS A 154 5.47 -13.52 -3.89
C HIS A 154 6.46 -14.44 -3.17
N LEU A 155 6.28 -15.74 -3.37
CA LEU A 155 7.20 -16.77 -2.93
C LEU A 155 8.18 -17.09 -4.07
N PRO A 156 9.50 -16.89 -3.90
CA PRO A 156 10.50 -17.27 -4.90
C PRO A 156 10.71 -18.79 -4.87
N LEU A 157 9.69 -19.56 -5.25
CA LEU A 157 9.65 -21.03 -5.17
C LEU A 157 9.53 -21.68 -6.56
N SER A 158 9.93 -20.99 -7.64
CA SER A 158 9.61 -21.41 -9.02
C SER A 158 10.25 -22.74 -9.48
N SER A 159 10.65 -23.63 -8.57
CA SER A 159 11.22 -24.94 -8.87
C SER A 159 10.85 -26.07 -7.89
N PHE A 160 9.71 -26.09 -7.18
CA PHE A 160 9.42 -27.27 -6.31
C PHE A 160 7.95 -27.73 -6.23
N PRO A 161 7.65 -29.01 -6.56
CA PRO A 161 6.47 -29.72 -6.12
C PRO A 161 6.78 -30.46 -4.81
N GLY A 162 6.47 -29.87 -3.66
CA GLY A 162 6.73 -30.52 -2.36
C GLY A 162 6.04 -29.78 -1.21
N THR A 163 5.28 -30.51 -0.40
CA THR A 163 4.38 -30.01 0.63
C THR A 163 5.09 -29.88 1.99
N ALA A 164 4.94 -28.73 2.64
CA ALA A 164 4.87 -28.62 4.11
C ALA A 164 4.30 -27.24 4.52
N LEU A 165 3.03 -26.98 4.17
CA LEU A 165 2.25 -25.96 4.86
C LEU A 165 1.90 -26.54 6.24
N TYR A 166 2.29 -25.87 7.33
CA TYR A 166 1.69 -26.12 8.64
C TYR A 166 0.26 -25.56 8.59
N THR A 167 -0.64 -26.31 7.96
CA THR A 167 -2.06 -26.18 8.22
C THR A 167 -2.44 -27.30 9.16
N GLY A 168 -3.00 -26.95 10.31
CA GLY A 168 -3.93 -27.85 11.00
C GLY A 168 -5.19 -28.19 10.17
N MET A 169 -5.15 -28.04 8.84
CA MET A 169 -6.21 -28.35 7.88
C MET A 169 -5.60 -28.70 6.51
N ARG A 170 -5.58 -29.99 6.17
CA ARG A 170 -5.26 -30.49 4.83
C ARG A 170 -6.14 -29.81 3.78
N GLN A 171 -5.54 -29.24 2.73
CA GLN A 171 -6.01 -29.43 1.35
C GLN A 171 -4.88 -29.10 0.35
N PRO A 172 -4.71 -29.89 -0.73
CA PRO A 172 -3.66 -29.66 -1.72
C PRO A 172 -4.06 -28.54 -2.68
N ARG A 173 -3.16 -27.58 -2.93
CA ARG A 173 -3.30 -26.55 -3.96
C ARG A 173 -2.77 -27.06 -5.30
N SER A 174 -3.56 -26.95 -6.36
CA SER A 174 -3.08 -26.98 -7.74
C SER A 174 -2.50 -25.60 -8.10
N CYS A 175 -1.20 -25.55 -8.37
CA CYS A 175 -0.55 -24.35 -8.90
C CYS A 175 -0.77 -24.35 -10.43
N SER A 176 -1.53 -23.39 -10.96
CA SER A 176 -1.69 -23.23 -12.41
C SER A 176 -0.38 -22.69 -13.01
N THR A 177 0.25 -23.50 -13.85
CA THR A 177 1.46 -23.17 -14.60
C THR A 177 1.20 -22.14 -15.70
N SER A 178 2.03 -21.10 -15.78
CA SER A 178 2.86 -20.73 -16.95
C SER A 178 3.10 -19.22 -17.07
N GLN A 179 4.34 -18.78 -16.82
CA GLN A 179 5.05 -17.76 -17.60
C GLN A 179 6.53 -17.76 -17.18
N PRO A 180 7.50 -17.76 -18.13
CA PRO A 180 8.91 -17.76 -17.79
C PRO A 180 9.37 -16.31 -17.52
N THR A 181 9.92 -16.05 -16.34
CA THR A 181 10.70 -14.83 -16.05
C THR A 181 12.09 -15.24 -15.59
N MET A 182 13.10 -14.60 -16.17
CA MET A 182 14.52 -14.91 -16.00
C MET A 182 15.05 -14.27 -14.70
N ALA A 183 15.87 -15.03 -13.97
CA ALA A 183 16.42 -14.77 -12.62
C ALA A 183 15.41 -14.87 -11.46
N SER A 184 14.75 -16.03 -11.35
CA SER A 184 14.11 -16.47 -10.11
C SER A 184 15.17 -16.72 -9.03
N LEU A 185 14.91 -16.27 -7.80
CA LEU A 185 15.67 -16.74 -6.64
C LEU A 185 15.34 -18.23 -6.47
N SER A 186 16.18 -19.13 -6.97
CA SER A 186 16.26 -20.46 -6.39
C SER A 186 16.89 -20.30 -5.00
N LEU A 187 16.27 -20.90 -3.98
CA LEU A 187 16.87 -21.09 -2.66
C LEU A 187 17.33 -22.55 -2.59
N PRO A 188 18.60 -22.85 -2.94
CA PRO A 188 19.08 -24.21 -3.01
C PRO A 188 18.88 -24.95 -1.68
N GLY A 189 18.45 -26.20 -1.72
CA GLY A 189 18.33 -27.06 -0.56
C GLY A 189 17.09 -26.82 0.31
N LEU A 190 16.23 -25.85 -0.02
CA LEU A 190 14.98 -25.61 0.71
C LEU A 190 14.05 -26.84 0.64
N GLU A 191 14.12 -27.61 -0.44
CA GLU A 191 13.41 -28.88 -0.61
C GLU A 191 13.83 -29.97 0.37
N LYS A 192 15.03 -29.85 0.96
CA LYS A 192 15.58 -30.78 1.95
C LYS A 192 15.26 -30.35 3.38
N PHE A 193 14.90 -29.09 3.59
CA PHE A 193 14.71 -28.52 4.92
C PHE A 193 13.52 -29.20 5.64
N GLU A 194 13.78 -29.83 6.77
CA GLU A 194 12.81 -30.58 7.56
C GLU A 194 11.99 -29.67 8.50
N GLY A 195 12.48 -28.45 8.75
CA GLY A 195 11.74 -27.43 9.47
C GLY A 195 10.57 -26.88 8.67
N TRP A 196 9.70 -26.12 9.34
CA TRP A 196 8.51 -25.56 8.69
C TRP A 196 8.78 -24.15 8.15
N TYR A 197 8.12 -23.78 7.07
CA TYR A 197 8.24 -22.45 6.49
C TYR A 197 6.88 -21.90 6.05
N LEU A 198 6.78 -20.57 6.02
CA LEU A 198 5.58 -19.88 5.57
C LEU A 198 5.92 -18.54 4.90
N HIS A 199 4.99 -17.99 4.13
CA HIS A 199 5.05 -16.60 3.72
C HIS A 199 4.52 -15.68 4.83
N SER A 200 5.00 -14.44 4.89
CA SER A 200 4.48 -13.40 5.81
C SER A 200 2.96 -13.20 5.76
N ARG A 201 2.30 -13.59 4.66
CA ARG A 201 0.82 -13.59 4.51
C ARG A 201 0.14 -14.49 5.54
N ASP A 202 0.77 -15.62 5.86
CA ASP A 202 0.21 -16.67 6.72
C ASP A 202 0.66 -16.50 8.18
N TYR A 203 1.58 -15.56 8.45
CA TYR A 203 1.98 -15.21 9.81
C TYR A 203 0.87 -14.43 10.53
N LYS A 204 0.56 -14.81 11.76
CA LYS A 204 -0.54 -14.22 12.56
C LYS A 204 -0.14 -13.78 13.94
N SER A 205 0.71 -14.56 14.59
CA SER A 205 1.13 -14.36 15.97
C SER A 205 2.43 -15.14 16.23
N PRO A 206 3.21 -14.74 17.25
CA PRO A 206 4.51 -15.36 17.52
C PRO A 206 4.43 -16.72 18.24
N GLN A 207 3.27 -17.08 18.81
CA GLN A 207 3.08 -18.25 19.68
C GLN A 207 3.58 -19.58 19.07
N PRO A 208 3.35 -19.91 17.78
CA PRO A 208 3.85 -21.14 17.17
C PRO A 208 5.38 -21.26 17.12
N PHE A 209 6.10 -20.14 17.33
CA PHE A 209 7.55 -20.06 17.27
C PHE A 209 8.23 -20.00 18.65
N LEU A 210 7.47 -20.23 19.72
CA LEU A 210 7.99 -20.23 21.09
C LEU A 210 9.18 -21.19 21.24
N GLY A 211 10.31 -20.67 21.70
CA GLY A 211 11.54 -21.46 21.91
C GLY A 211 12.22 -21.97 20.62
N LYS A 212 11.76 -21.53 19.44
CA LYS A 212 12.33 -21.90 18.13
C LYS A 212 13.45 -20.97 17.68
N ARG A 213 14.31 -21.45 16.80
CA ARG A 213 15.31 -20.67 16.05
C ARG A 213 14.72 -20.35 14.68
N VAL A 214 14.49 -19.08 14.40
CA VAL A 214 13.70 -18.65 13.24
C VAL A 214 14.52 -17.75 12.32
N VAL A 215 14.47 -17.99 11.01
CA VAL A 215 15.00 -17.06 10.01
C VAL A 215 13.85 -16.29 9.37
N VAL A 216 13.92 -14.96 9.35
CA VAL A 216 13.03 -14.10 8.59
C VAL A 216 13.77 -13.60 7.36
N VAL A 217 13.26 -13.92 6.17
CA VAL A 217 13.88 -13.59 4.88
C VAL A 217 13.25 -12.32 4.30
N GLY A 218 14.05 -11.27 4.20
CA GLY A 218 13.66 -9.99 3.63
C GLY A 218 13.43 -8.91 4.70
N ILE A 219 13.87 -7.69 4.37
CA ILE A 219 13.86 -6.54 5.29
C ILE A 219 12.81 -5.48 4.91
N GLY A 220 11.66 -5.91 4.39
CA GLY A 220 10.51 -5.00 4.26
C GLY A 220 9.83 -4.76 5.61
N ASN A 221 8.83 -3.87 5.67
CA ASN A 221 8.05 -3.61 6.88
C ASN A 221 7.48 -4.89 7.53
N SER A 222 6.97 -5.84 6.74
CA SER A 222 6.54 -7.14 7.29
C SER A 222 7.70 -7.94 7.89
N GLY A 223 8.88 -7.92 7.27
CA GLY A 223 10.01 -8.72 7.73
C GLY A 223 10.59 -8.23 9.04
N ILE A 224 10.75 -6.91 9.20
CA ILE A 224 11.26 -6.32 10.44
C ILE A 224 10.25 -6.45 11.59
N ASP A 225 8.95 -6.24 11.33
CA ASP A 225 7.92 -6.33 12.37
C ASP A 225 7.80 -7.76 12.87
N ILE A 226 7.78 -8.74 11.96
CA ILE A 226 7.76 -10.17 12.31
C ILE A 226 9.05 -10.55 13.06
N ALA A 227 10.22 -10.10 12.60
CA ALA A 227 11.48 -10.41 13.28
C ALA A 227 11.52 -9.84 14.71
N VAL A 228 11.06 -8.61 14.90
CA VAL A 228 10.94 -7.97 16.22
C VAL A 228 9.95 -8.73 17.08
N GLU A 229 8.75 -9.02 16.59
CA GLU A 229 7.70 -9.69 17.37
C GLU A 229 8.13 -11.11 17.79
N LEU A 230 8.71 -11.88 16.86
CA LEU A 230 9.26 -13.20 17.15
C LEU A 230 10.36 -13.15 18.22
N SER A 231 11.19 -12.10 18.24
CA SER A 231 12.32 -11.98 19.16
C SER A 231 11.93 -11.92 20.64
N HIS A 232 10.64 -11.69 20.93
CA HIS A 232 10.09 -11.76 22.29
C HIS A 232 9.93 -13.19 22.82
N THR A 233 9.73 -14.17 21.94
CA THR A 233 9.32 -15.54 22.32
C THR A 233 10.20 -16.64 21.72
N ALA A 234 10.78 -16.42 20.54
CA ALA A 234 11.71 -17.33 19.90
C ALA A 234 13.01 -17.44 20.72
N LYS A 235 13.67 -18.60 20.61
CA LYS A 235 15.01 -18.82 21.19
C LYS A 235 16.06 -17.94 20.52
N GLN A 236 15.96 -17.76 19.20
CA GLN A 236 16.81 -16.87 18.42
C GLN A 236 16.08 -16.47 17.13
N VAL A 237 16.22 -15.21 16.72
CA VAL A 237 15.75 -14.74 15.40
C VAL A 237 16.96 -14.29 14.57
N PHE A 238 16.97 -14.71 13.30
CA PHE A 238 17.91 -14.24 12.29
C PHE A 238 17.14 -13.44 11.23
N LEU A 239 17.55 -12.20 10.99
CA LEU A 239 16.98 -11.35 9.95
C LEU A 239 17.91 -11.37 8.74
N SER A 240 17.53 -12.14 7.72
CA SER A 240 18.32 -12.28 6.49
C SER A 240 17.96 -11.19 5.47
N THR A 241 18.97 -10.47 5.01
CA THR A 241 18.81 -9.43 3.98
C THR A 241 19.92 -9.47 2.94
N ARG A 242 19.56 -9.32 1.67
CA ARG A 242 20.50 -9.27 0.55
C ARG A 242 21.13 -7.89 0.35
N ARG A 243 20.44 -6.83 0.76
CA ARG A 243 20.82 -5.45 0.43
C ARG A 243 20.97 -4.54 1.64
N GLY A 244 20.49 -4.94 2.82
CA GLY A 244 20.26 -4.00 3.92
C GLY A 244 19.07 -3.08 3.64
N SER A 245 18.78 -2.16 4.56
CA SER A 245 17.79 -1.09 4.39
C SER A 245 18.01 0.02 5.41
N TRP A 246 17.65 1.24 5.04
CA TRP A 246 17.57 2.36 5.98
C TRP A 246 16.31 2.23 6.83
N VAL A 247 16.46 2.18 8.16
CA VAL A 247 15.33 1.99 9.09
C VAL A 247 14.94 3.33 9.71
N LEU A 248 13.73 3.76 9.38
CA LEU A 248 13.09 4.96 9.90
C LEU A 248 12.29 4.62 11.17
N HIS A 249 11.98 5.65 11.94
CA HIS A 249 11.19 5.55 13.16
C HIS A 249 9.93 6.40 13.02
N ARG A 250 8.83 5.94 13.61
CA ARG A 250 7.57 6.69 13.68
C ARG A 250 7.72 7.92 14.58
N VAL A 251 8.47 7.77 15.68
CA VAL A 251 8.75 8.86 16.62
C VAL A 251 9.89 9.73 16.08
N ALA A 252 9.58 10.96 15.69
CA ALA A 252 10.53 11.96 15.21
C ALA A 252 10.98 12.93 16.32
N ASP A 253 11.44 14.13 15.93
CA ASP A 253 11.95 15.13 16.85
C ASP A 253 10.85 15.56 17.82
N SER A 254 11.20 15.74 19.10
CA SER A 254 10.27 16.11 20.18
C SER A 254 9.08 15.16 20.38
N GLY A 255 9.15 13.94 19.86
CA GLY A 255 8.10 12.93 20.01
C GLY A 255 6.94 13.03 19.00
N TYR A 256 6.99 13.98 18.05
CA TYR A 256 5.97 14.10 17.02
C TYR A 256 6.03 12.95 16.01
N PRO A 257 4.92 12.64 15.33
CA PRO A 257 4.93 11.69 14.22
C PRO A 257 5.86 12.14 13.09
N PHE A 258 6.59 11.19 12.49
CA PHE A 258 7.58 11.45 11.44
C PHE A 258 6.97 12.11 10.21
N ASP A 259 5.92 11.53 9.65
CA ASP A 259 5.26 12.03 8.45
C ASP A 259 4.64 13.41 8.69
N PHE A 260 4.00 13.61 9.84
CA PHE A 260 3.44 14.90 10.26
C PHE A 260 4.51 15.99 10.40
N SER A 261 5.74 15.63 10.78
CA SER A 261 6.82 16.58 10.99
C SER A 261 7.59 16.92 9.70
N TYR A 262 7.70 15.98 8.75
CA TYR A 262 8.57 16.13 7.57
C TYR A 262 7.86 16.22 6.23
N ILE A 263 6.59 15.81 6.13
CA ILE A 263 5.81 15.91 4.89
C ILE A 263 5.06 17.25 4.88
N SER A 264 5.74 18.31 4.43
CA SER A 264 5.21 19.67 4.33
C SER A 264 5.48 20.25 2.93
N ARG A 265 4.74 21.29 2.53
CA ARG A 265 4.99 21.95 1.23
C ARG A 265 6.35 22.65 1.22
N PHE A 266 6.76 23.20 2.36
CA PHE A 266 8.08 23.83 2.51
C PHE A 266 9.23 22.81 2.37
N THR A 267 9.13 21.65 3.02
CA THR A 267 10.14 20.59 2.85
C THR A 267 10.17 20.07 1.42
N GLN A 268 9.02 19.95 0.74
CA GLN A 268 8.96 19.61 -0.68
C GLN A 268 9.64 20.68 -1.56
N LEU A 269 9.44 21.97 -1.26
CA LEU A 269 10.13 23.06 -1.96
C LEU A 269 11.66 22.94 -1.80
N LEU A 270 12.14 22.68 -0.59
CA LEU A 270 13.57 22.44 -0.34
C LEU A 270 14.08 21.21 -1.11
N GLN A 271 13.29 20.14 -1.17
CA GLN A 271 13.65 18.94 -1.94
C GLN A 271 13.76 19.20 -3.43
N ASN A 272 12.94 20.11 -3.98
CA ASN A 272 12.99 20.48 -5.39
C ASN A 272 14.17 21.41 -5.72
N LEU A 273 14.64 22.20 -4.75
CA LEU A 273 15.74 23.16 -4.93
C LEU A 273 17.13 22.55 -4.66
N LEU A 274 17.22 21.56 -3.77
CA LEU A 274 18.48 20.96 -3.36
C LEU A 274 18.81 19.69 -4.16
N PRO A 275 20.08 19.46 -4.51
CA PRO A 275 20.51 18.20 -5.11
C PRO A 275 20.14 16.97 -4.25
N PRO A 276 19.63 15.86 -4.85
CA PRO A 276 19.21 14.67 -4.11
C PRO A 276 20.29 14.06 -3.20
N ASN A 277 21.57 14.17 -3.60
CA ASN A 277 22.70 13.67 -2.81
C ASN A 277 22.86 14.44 -1.49
N ILE A 278 22.62 15.75 -1.49
CA ILE A 278 22.70 16.59 -0.29
C ILE A 278 21.56 16.24 0.66
N ILE A 279 20.33 16.12 0.13
CA ILE A 279 19.16 15.70 0.92
C ILE A 279 19.40 14.34 1.55
N SER A 280 19.83 13.36 0.74
CA SER A 280 20.14 12.01 1.21
C SER A 280 21.23 12.03 2.27
N PHE A 281 22.27 12.86 2.12
CA PHE A 281 23.33 12.99 3.12
C PHE A 281 22.80 13.47 4.47
N PHE A 282 21.96 14.51 4.49
CA PHE A 282 21.38 15.01 5.74
C PHE A 282 20.44 13.99 6.40
N LEU A 283 19.60 13.33 5.60
CA LEU A 283 18.67 12.31 6.10
C LEU A 283 19.42 11.08 6.66
N GLU A 284 20.42 10.57 5.94
CA GLU A 284 21.24 9.45 6.40
C GLU A 284 22.05 9.81 7.64
N ARG A 285 22.59 11.03 7.74
CA ARG A 285 23.26 11.50 8.95
C ARG A 285 22.30 11.54 10.13
N LYS A 286 21.07 11.99 9.92
CA LYS A 286 20.03 12.02 10.95
C LYS A 286 19.63 10.61 11.40
N LEU A 287 19.48 9.67 10.47
CA LEU A 287 19.20 8.27 10.82
C LEU A 287 20.36 7.62 11.57
N ASN A 288 21.61 7.82 11.11
CA ASN A 288 22.78 7.25 11.77
C ASN A 288 23.05 7.86 13.15
N ALA A 289 22.64 9.11 13.39
CA ALA A 289 22.72 9.73 14.72
C ALA A 289 21.82 9.01 15.75
N ARG A 290 20.77 8.30 15.30
CA ARG A 290 19.93 7.48 16.18
C ARG A 290 20.56 6.11 16.44
N PHE A 291 21.04 5.45 15.39
CA PHE A 291 21.89 4.26 15.48
C PHE A 291 22.66 4.07 14.16
N ASP A 292 23.95 3.71 14.23
CA ASP A 292 24.78 3.56 13.03
C ASP A 292 24.40 2.29 12.26
N HIS A 293 23.90 2.45 11.04
CA HIS A 293 23.43 1.33 10.23
C HIS A 293 24.58 0.42 9.77
N THR A 294 25.81 0.91 9.70
CA THR A 294 27.00 0.10 9.37
C THR A 294 27.30 -0.85 10.52
N LEU A 295 27.36 -0.32 11.76
CA LEU A 295 27.64 -1.10 12.96
C LEU A 295 26.58 -2.17 13.23
N TYR A 296 25.33 -1.91 12.82
CA TYR A 296 24.20 -2.82 13.01
C TYR A 296 24.00 -3.79 11.82
N GLY A 297 24.88 -3.76 10.81
CA GLY A 297 24.79 -4.65 9.63
C GLY A 297 23.61 -4.35 8.70
N LEU A 298 23.02 -3.15 8.77
CA LEU A 298 21.83 -2.76 8.02
C LEU A 298 22.11 -1.83 6.85
N LYS A 299 23.28 -1.18 6.80
CA LYS A 299 23.60 -0.14 5.82
C LYS A 299 23.55 -0.69 4.38
N PRO A 300 22.65 -0.18 3.53
CA PRO A 300 22.60 -0.60 2.14
C PRO A 300 23.64 0.10 1.27
N LYS A 301 23.85 -0.43 0.05
CA LYS A 301 24.69 0.21 -0.98
C LYS A 301 24.04 1.44 -1.63
N HIS A 302 22.70 1.54 -1.60
CA HIS A 302 21.93 2.63 -2.20
C HIS A 302 21.65 3.76 -1.19
N ARG A 303 21.22 4.93 -1.68
CA ARG A 303 20.85 6.07 -0.82
C ARG A 303 19.48 5.85 -0.19
N ILE A 304 19.16 6.65 0.83
CA ILE A 304 17.89 6.54 1.56
C ILE A 304 16.64 6.74 0.68
N LEU A 305 16.70 7.59 -0.34
CA LEU A 305 15.55 7.89 -1.21
C LEU A 305 15.38 6.93 -2.40
N ASP A 306 16.27 5.94 -2.54
CA ASP A 306 16.31 4.99 -3.64
C ASP A 306 15.51 3.70 -3.33
N GLN A 307 14.88 3.63 -2.15
CA GLN A 307 14.08 2.48 -1.70
C GLN A 307 12.84 2.98 -0.98
N HIS A 308 11.77 2.19 -1.03
CA HIS A 308 10.62 2.42 -0.16
C HIS A 308 11.04 2.32 1.34
N PRO A 309 10.57 3.22 2.21
CA PRO A 309 11.01 3.29 3.59
C PRO A 309 10.59 2.05 4.39
N THR A 310 11.54 1.60 5.19
CA THR A 310 11.40 0.53 6.18
C THR A 310 11.27 1.21 7.55
N ILE A 311 10.15 1.03 8.25
CA ILE A 311 9.81 1.80 9.46
C ILE A 311 9.61 0.82 10.62
N ASN A 312 10.46 0.91 11.64
CA ASN A 312 10.29 0.14 12.88
C ASN A 312 11.04 0.82 14.04
N ASP A 313 10.34 1.01 15.15
CA ASP A 313 10.87 1.74 16.31
C ASP A 313 11.71 0.86 17.26
N ASP A 314 11.59 -0.47 17.15
CA ASP A 314 12.09 -1.43 18.12
C ASP A 314 13.32 -2.22 17.62
N LEU A 315 13.49 -2.34 16.31
CA LEU A 315 14.50 -3.20 15.68
C LEU A 315 15.92 -2.95 16.20
N PRO A 316 16.42 -1.70 16.32
CA PRO A 316 17.77 -1.47 16.86
C PRO A 316 17.95 -2.05 18.27
N ASN A 317 16.95 -1.91 19.14
CA ASN A 317 16.99 -2.43 20.51
C ASN A 317 16.99 -3.97 20.53
N ARG A 318 16.35 -4.62 19.56
CA ARG A 318 16.41 -6.09 19.40
C ARG A 318 17.74 -6.58 18.86
N ILE A 319 18.40 -5.79 18.02
CA ILE A 319 19.73 -6.12 17.49
C ILE A 319 20.79 -5.99 18.58
N ILE A 320 20.84 -4.87 19.30
CA ILE A 320 21.87 -4.63 20.33
C ILE A 320 21.77 -5.61 21.51
N SER A 321 20.58 -6.14 21.78
CA SER A 321 20.37 -7.19 22.80
C SER A 321 20.62 -8.62 22.29
N GLY A 322 21.03 -8.79 21.03
CA GLY A 322 21.29 -10.09 20.39
C GLY A 322 20.04 -10.93 20.08
N ARG A 323 18.84 -10.41 20.39
CA ARG A 323 17.57 -11.11 20.18
C ARG A 323 17.23 -11.25 18.69
N VAL A 324 17.63 -10.28 17.88
CA VAL A 324 17.63 -10.36 16.41
C VAL A 324 19.07 -10.26 15.93
N GLN A 325 19.53 -11.23 15.15
CA GLN A 325 20.84 -11.21 14.52
C GLN A 325 20.68 -10.96 13.02
N VAL A 326 21.25 -9.88 12.51
CA VAL A 326 21.24 -9.59 11.08
C VAL A 326 22.21 -10.52 10.38
N LYS A 327 21.75 -11.17 9.31
CA LYS A 327 22.55 -12.09 8.48
C LYS A 327 22.50 -11.64 7.02
N PRO A 328 23.54 -11.94 6.22
CA PRO A 328 23.46 -11.74 4.78
C PRO A 328 22.41 -12.69 4.17
N ASN A 329 22.33 -12.72 2.83
CA ASN A 329 21.37 -13.57 2.17
C ASN A 329 21.72 -15.06 2.35
N ILE A 330 20.69 -15.91 2.32
CA ILE A 330 20.88 -17.36 2.44
C ILE A 330 21.49 -17.87 1.14
N GLN A 331 22.58 -18.63 1.27
CA GLN A 331 23.23 -19.31 0.18
C GLN A 331 22.55 -20.64 -0.12
N GLU A 332 22.31 -21.47 0.91
CA GLU A 332 21.61 -22.75 0.79
C GLU A 332 21.00 -23.20 2.13
N PHE A 333 19.99 -24.05 2.05
CA PHE A 333 19.46 -24.80 3.18
C PHE A 333 20.01 -26.22 3.21
N THR A 334 20.18 -26.75 4.41
CA THR A 334 20.35 -28.19 4.66
C THR A 334 19.05 -28.75 5.26
N GLU A 335 19.05 -30.00 5.71
CA GLU A 335 17.92 -30.61 6.42
C GLU A 335 17.52 -29.81 7.67
N THR A 336 18.47 -29.21 8.39
CA THR A 336 18.23 -28.60 9.71
C THR A 336 18.84 -27.21 9.89
N SER A 337 19.55 -26.69 8.88
CA SER A 337 20.29 -25.43 9.01
C SER A 337 20.19 -24.54 7.77
N ALA A 338 20.47 -23.25 7.93
CA ALA A 338 20.72 -22.32 6.84
C ALA A 338 22.21 -21.95 6.79
N ILE A 339 22.79 -21.96 5.59
CA ILE A 339 24.13 -21.47 5.31
C ILE A 339 23.98 -20.10 4.63
N PHE A 340 24.66 -19.10 5.16
CA PHE A 340 24.59 -17.72 4.69
C PHE A 340 25.79 -17.37 3.79
N GLU A 341 25.66 -16.33 2.98
CA GLU A 341 26.70 -15.89 2.02
C GLU A 341 28.05 -15.50 2.66
N ASP A 342 28.09 -15.27 3.98
CA ASP A 342 29.33 -15.04 4.74
C ASP A 342 30.01 -16.34 5.23
N GLY A 343 29.45 -17.50 4.86
CA GLY A 343 29.91 -18.81 5.28
C GLY A 343 29.43 -19.23 6.68
N THR A 344 28.66 -18.40 7.38
CA THR A 344 28.10 -18.80 8.68
C THR A 344 26.97 -19.82 8.50
N ARG A 345 26.86 -20.75 9.44
CA ARG A 345 25.83 -21.79 9.48
C ARG A 345 25.05 -21.68 10.79
N GLU A 346 23.74 -21.72 10.72
CA GLU A 346 22.85 -21.68 11.89
C GLU A 346 21.81 -22.79 11.79
N ASP A 347 21.57 -23.51 12.89
CA ASP A 347 20.44 -24.46 12.97
C ASP A 347 19.12 -23.69 13.03
N ILE A 348 18.14 -24.08 12.21
CA ILE A 348 16.88 -23.35 12.01
C ILE A 348 15.71 -24.31 12.17
N ASP A 349 14.75 -23.95 13.01
CA ASP A 349 13.50 -24.69 13.18
C ASP A 349 12.40 -24.21 12.21
N ALA A 350 12.43 -22.91 11.86
CA ALA A 350 11.39 -22.29 11.05
C ALA A 350 11.89 -21.15 10.15
N VAL A 351 11.26 -20.98 8.99
CA VAL A 351 11.56 -19.88 8.04
C VAL A 351 10.31 -19.05 7.74
N VAL A 352 10.41 -17.72 7.85
CA VAL A 352 9.36 -16.79 7.42
C VAL A 352 9.82 -16.01 6.21
N PHE A 353 9.20 -16.23 5.06
CA PHE A 353 9.44 -15.48 3.85
C PHE A 353 8.66 -14.16 3.86
N ALA A 354 9.32 -13.06 4.20
CA ALA A 354 8.81 -11.69 4.06
C ALA A 354 9.19 -11.12 2.68
N THR A 355 8.95 -11.92 1.63
CA THR A 355 9.42 -11.69 0.25
C THR A 355 8.48 -10.84 -0.59
N GLY A 356 7.32 -10.48 -0.06
CA GLY A 356 6.44 -9.43 -0.60
C GLY A 356 5.29 -10.02 -1.38
N TYR A 357 4.68 -9.22 -2.26
CA TYR A 357 3.46 -9.59 -2.96
C TYR A 357 3.55 -9.26 -4.43
N SER A 358 2.78 -10.00 -5.23
CA SER A 358 2.42 -9.67 -6.58
C SER A 358 0.93 -9.31 -6.65
N PHE A 359 0.49 -8.79 -7.79
CA PHE A 359 -0.92 -8.55 -8.03
C PHE A 359 -1.30 -8.89 -9.46
N SER A 360 -2.55 -9.29 -9.63
CA SER A 360 -3.15 -9.64 -10.91
C SER A 360 -4.63 -9.26 -10.93
N PHE A 361 -5.21 -9.19 -12.13
CA PHE A 361 -6.62 -8.87 -12.33
C PHE A 361 -7.29 -9.96 -13.17
N PRO A 362 -7.50 -11.17 -12.63
CA PRO A 362 -8.05 -12.29 -13.38
C PRO A 362 -9.46 -12.01 -13.93
N PHE A 363 -10.20 -11.09 -13.32
CA PHE A 363 -11.52 -10.65 -13.79
C PHE A 363 -11.47 -9.64 -14.95
N LEU A 364 -10.29 -9.18 -15.39
CA LEU A 364 -10.11 -8.17 -16.46
C LEU A 364 -9.26 -8.72 -17.64
N GLU A 365 -9.40 -10.00 -17.95
CA GLU A 365 -8.68 -10.63 -19.08
C GLU A 365 -8.86 -9.84 -20.38
N GLY A 366 -7.76 -9.49 -21.03
CA GLY A 366 -7.74 -8.74 -22.30
C GLY A 366 -7.86 -7.21 -22.19
N CYS A 367 -8.23 -6.66 -21.03
CA CYS A 367 -8.32 -5.20 -20.85
C CYS A 367 -7.02 -4.57 -20.37
N VAL A 368 -6.32 -5.24 -19.45
CA VAL A 368 -5.05 -4.74 -18.91
C VAL A 368 -4.08 -5.90 -18.66
N LYS A 369 -2.83 -5.74 -19.09
CA LYS A 369 -1.76 -6.72 -18.87
C LYS A 369 -0.86 -6.26 -17.73
N VAL A 370 -0.76 -7.07 -16.68
CA VAL A 370 0.24 -6.89 -15.62
C VAL A 370 1.46 -7.74 -15.94
N VAL A 371 2.65 -7.13 -15.98
CA VAL A 371 3.92 -7.83 -16.17
C VAL A 371 4.86 -7.41 -15.06
N GLU A 372 5.30 -8.36 -14.23
CA GLU A 372 6.22 -8.09 -13.11
C GLU A 372 5.78 -6.92 -12.20
N ASN A 373 4.50 -6.90 -11.80
CA ASN A 373 3.88 -5.81 -11.03
C ASN A 373 3.88 -4.43 -11.72
N GLN A 374 4.09 -4.37 -13.03
CA GLN A 374 3.92 -3.16 -13.83
C GLN A 374 2.59 -3.20 -14.57
N ILE A 375 1.89 -2.08 -14.52
CA ILE A 375 0.61 -1.86 -15.21
C ILE A 375 0.65 -0.48 -15.88
N PRO A 376 0.48 -0.38 -17.21
CA PRO A 376 0.57 0.88 -17.93
C PRO A 376 -0.71 1.68 -17.71
N LEU A 377 -0.76 2.46 -16.64
CA LEU A 377 -1.90 3.29 -16.28
C LEU A 377 -1.51 4.76 -16.24
N TYR A 378 -2.24 5.59 -16.96
CA TYR A 378 -2.11 7.03 -16.90
C TYR A 378 -2.35 7.51 -15.47
N LYS A 379 -1.33 8.14 -14.88
CA LYS A 379 -1.27 8.53 -13.47
C LYS A 379 -1.64 7.40 -12.49
N PHE A 380 -1.38 6.13 -12.81
CA PHE A 380 -1.77 4.96 -12.00
C PHE A 380 -3.28 4.76 -11.85
N VAL A 381 -4.11 5.38 -12.70
CA VAL A 381 -5.58 5.31 -12.62
C VAL A 381 -6.21 4.74 -13.89
N PHE A 382 -5.90 5.30 -15.07
CA PHE A 382 -6.64 5.00 -16.30
C PHE A 382 -5.83 4.19 -17.30
N PRO A 383 -6.36 3.10 -17.88
CA PRO A 383 -5.74 2.44 -19.02
C PRO A 383 -5.77 3.37 -20.26
N PRO A 384 -4.64 3.60 -20.93
CA PRO A 384 -4.57 4.56 -22.05
C PRO A 384 -5.25 4.06 -23.33
N ASP A 385 -5.44 2.74 -23.46
CA ASP A 385 -5.91 2.07 -24.68
C ASP A 385 -7.44 1.98 -24.78
N LEU A 386 -8.19 2.61 -23.87
CA LEU A 386 -9.65 2.56 -23.87
C LEU A 386 -10.26 3.68 -24.73
N GLU A 387 -11.20 3.31 -25.59
CA GLU A 387 -11.97 4.23 -26.44
C GLU A 387 -12.87 5.16 -25.61
N LYS A 388 -13.31 4.68 -24.44
CA LYS A 388 -14.10 5.44 -23.46
C LYS A 388 -13.44 5.32 -22.08
N PRO A 389 -13.22 6.44 -21.35
CA PRO A 389 -12.52 6.42 -20.07
C PRO A 389 -13.45 6.01 -18.92
N THR A 390 -14.03 4.81 -19.00
CA THR A 390 -15.04 4.29 -18.06
C THR A 390 -14.53 3.15 -17.18
N LEU A 391 -13.22 2.92 -17.13
CA LEU A 391 -12.57 1.99 -16.20
C LEU A 391 -11.40 2.72 -15.51
N ALA A 392 -11.35 2.66 -14.18
CA ALA A 392 -10.28 3.26 -13.40
C ALA A 392 -9.84 2.35 -12.25
N PHE A 393 -8.55 2.39 -11.95
CA PHE A 393 -7.87 1.65 -10.90
C PHE A 393 -7.59 2.58 -9.72
N ILE A 394 -8.00 2.18 -8.52
CA ILE A 394 -7.88 3.01 -7.31
C ILE A 394 -7.01 2.30 -6.27
N GLY A 395 -5.97 2.99 -5.79
CA GLY A 395 -5.05 2.48 -4.76
C GLY A 395 -4.02 1.47 -5.27
N PHE A 396 -3.73 1.47 -6.58
CA PHE A 396 -2.66 0.67 -7.19
C PHE A 396 -1.35 1.45 -7.24
N ILE A 397 -0.93 1.90 -6.05
CA ILE A 397 0.20 2.81 -5.87
C ILE A 397 0.83 2.60 -4.50
N GLN A 398 2.15 2.81 -4.40
CA GLN A 398 2.92 2.74 -3.15
C GLN A 398 3.56 4.10 -2.84
N PRO A 399 2.84 4.98 -2.13
CA PRO A 399 3.32 6.32 -1.85
C PRO A 399 4.34 6.35 -0.70
N LEU A 400 5.23 7.34 -0.73
CA LEU A 400 5.96 7.82 0.44
C LEU A 400 5.03 8.66 1.33
N GLY A 401 3.97 8.05 1.86
CA GLY A 401 2.90 8.68 2.62
C GLY A 401 1.69 7.74 2.77
N ALA A 402 0.52 8.30 3.12
CA ALA A 402 -0.69 7.51 3.32
C ALA A 402 -1.46 7.25 2.01
N ILE A 403 -1.94 6.02 1.82
CA ILE A 403 -2.67 5.62 0.61
C ILE A 403 -4.14 6.10 0.61
N MET A 404 -4.80 6.16 1.77
CA MET A 404 -6.23 6.52 1.88
C MET A 404 -6.56 7.89 1.26
N PRO A 405 -5.86 9.00 1.58
CA PRO A 405 -6.13 10.29 0.95
C PRO A 405 -5.78 10.31 -0.55
N ILE A 406 -4.78 9.52 -0.97
CA ILE A 406 -4.47 9.35 -2.39
C ILE A 406 -5.62 8.67 -3.13
N SER A 407 -6.10 7.54 -2.61
CA SER A 407 -7.25 6.83 -3.17
C SER A 407 -8.49 7.71 -3.22
N GLU A 408 -8.72 8.56 -2.21
CA GLU A 408 -9.82 9.52 -2.26
C GLU A 408 -9.68 10.52 -3.42
N LEU A 409 -8.50 11.12 -3.62
CA LEU A 409 -8.28 12.01 -4.76
C LEU A 409 -8.39 11.29 -6.11
N GLN A 410 -7.88 10.06 -6.22
CA GLN A 410 -8.07 9.22 -7.40
C GLN A 410 -9.56 9.00 -7.69
N CYS A 411 -10.35 8.67 -6.67
CA CYS A 411 -11.80 8.49 -6.80
C CYS A 411 -12.53 9.77 -7.20
N ARG A 412 -12.20 10.91 -6.58
CA ARG A 412 -12.77 12.23 -6.93
C ARG A 412 -12.50 12.57 -8.40
N TRP A 413 -11.28 12.30 -8.88
CA TRP A 413 -10.94 12.54 -10.28
C TRP A 413 -11.65 11.55 -11.21
N ALA A 414 -11.62 10.26 -10.88
CA ALA A 414 -12.21 9.22 -11.70
C ALA A 414 -13.72 9.40 -11.93
N THR A 415 -14.47 9.70 -10.86
CA THR A 415 -15.92 9.91 -10.92
C THR A 415 -16.29 11.13 -11.80
N ARG A 416 -15.47 12.17 -11.80
CA ARG A 416 -15.68 13.34 -12.66
C ARG A 416 -15.32 13.09 -14.11
N VAL A 417 -14.29 12.27 -14.38
CA VAL A 417 -14.00 11.77 -15.73
C VAL A 417 -15.15 10.93 -16.25
N PHE A 418 -15.72 10.02 -15.43
CA PHE A 418 -16.89 9.24 -15.83
C PHE A 418 -18.10 10.10 -16.18
N LYS A 419 -18.25 11.28 -15.56
CA LYS A 419 -19.30 12.24 -15.89
C LYS A 419 -18.98 13.16 -17.08
N GLY A 420 -17.76 13.13 -17.59
CA GLY A 420 -17.28 14.08 -18.61
C GLY A 420 -17.07 15.50 -18.08
N LEU A 421 -16.97 15.67 -16.75
CA LEU A 421 -16.63 16.97 -16.14
C LEU A 421 -15.12 17.24 -16.15
N ASN A 422 -14.33 16.19 -16.37
CA ASN A 422 -12.90 16.23 -16.56
C ASN A 422 -12.55 15.33 -17.75
N GLU A 423 -11.69 15.80 -18.65
CA GLU A 423 -11.28 15.04 -19.83
C GLU A 423 -9.86 14.48 -19.64
N LEU A 424 -9.62 13.30 -20.21
CA LEU A 424 -8.28 12.75 -20.31
C LEU A 424 -7.59 13.31 -21.57
N PRO A 425 -6.27 13.48 -21.56
CA PRO A 425 -5.54 13.91 -22.75
C PRO A 425 -5.54 12.80 -23.82
N ALA A 426 -4.98 13.11 -25.00
CA ALA A 426 -4.86 12.13 -26.07
C ALA A 426 -4.00 10.92 -25.63
N ARG A 427 -4.27 9.75 -26.22
CA ARG A 427 -3.57 8.49 -25.91
C ARG A 427 -2.05 8.63 -25.91
N HIS A 428 -1.50 9.25 -26.95
CA HIS A 428 -0.05 9.45 -27.07
C HIS A 428 0.53 10.25 -25.89
N ASP A 429 -0.19 11.26 -25.39
CA ASP A 429 0.26 12.06 -24.25
C ASP A 429 0.16 11.28 -22.93
N MET A 430 -0.87 10.42 -22.80
CA MET A 430 -0.97 9.49 -21.67
C MET A 430 0.17 8.47 -21.66
N GLU A 431 0.51 7.89 -22.82
CA GLU A 431 1.62 6.96 -22.98
C GLU A 431 2.96 7.63 -22.68
N ALA A 432 3.15 8.88 -23.10
CA ALA A 432 4.34 9.67 -22.78
C ALA A 432 4.48 9.93 -21.27
N ASP A 433 3.39 10.27 -20.56
CA ASP A 433 3.40 10.40 -19.09
C ASP A 433 3.78 9.09 -18.40
N ILE A 434 3.21 7.97 -18.86
CA ILE A 434 3.49 6.63 -18.33
C ILE A 434 4.97 6.29 -18.47
N GLU A 435 5.54 6.45 -19.67
CA GLU A 435 6.95 6.10 -19.89
C GLU A 435 7.89 7.07 -19.16
N GLN A 436 7.58 8.37 -19.12
CA GLN A 436 8.36 9.34 -18.36
C GLN A 436 8.41 8.98 -16.86
N LYS A 437 7.27 8.62 -16.26
CA LYS A 437 7.21 8.22 -14.85
C LYS A 437 7.94 6.91 -14.58
N LYS A 438 7.79 5.94 -15.49
CA LYS A 438 8.50 4.67 -15.42
C LYS A 438 10.01 4.86 -15.49
N GLU A 439 10.50 5.69 -16.40
CA GLU A 439 11.92 6.04 -16.48
C GLU A 439 12.42 6.77 -15.23
N ALA A 440 11.68 7.78 -14.75
CA ALA A 440 12.05 8.54 -13.56
C ALA A 440 12.14 7.64 -12.32
N MET A 441 11.19 6.72 -12.17
CA MET A 441 11.17 5.72 -11.10
C MET A 441 12.32 4.72 -11.25
N ALA A 442 12.60 4.23 -12.46
CA ALA A 442 13.72 3.32 -12.71
C ALA A 442 15.10 3.94 -12.47
N LYS A 443 15.24 5.26 -12.68
CA LYS A 443 16.46 6.03 -12.38
C LYS A 443 16.68 6.22 -10.87
N ARG A 444 15.59 6.36 -10.10
CA ARG A 444 15.66 6.61 -8.64
C ARG A 444 15.68 5.34 -7.82
N TYR A 445 14.76 4.41 -8.07
CA TYR A 445 14.54 3.26 -7.19
C TYR A 445 15.37 2.05 -7.59
N VAL A 446 15.82 1.29 -6.59
CA VAL A 446 16.53 0.02 -6.81
C VAL A 446 15.65 -0.95 -7.59
N LYS A 447 16.18 -1.52 -8.68
CA LYS A 447 15.46 -2.49 -9.52
C LYS A 447 14.94 -3.69 -8.69
N SER A 448 13.62 -3.76 -8.54
CA SER A 448 12.89 -4.81 -7.82
C SER A 448 11.41 -4.78 -8.22
N GLN A 449 10.73 -5.93 -8.23
CA GLN A 449 9.28 -6.03 -8.45
C GLN A 449 8.43 -5.30 -7.39
N ARG A 450 9.05 -4.84 -6.29
CA ARG A 450 8.40 -4.02 -5.27
C ARG A 450 8.38 -2.52 -5.60
N HIS A 451 9.21 -2.06 -6.53
CA HIS A 451 9.38 -0.63 -6.84
C HIS A 451 8.86 -0.29 -8.25
N THR A 452 7.61 -0.65 -8.52
CA THR A 452 6.98 -0.50 -9.83
C THR A 452 5.85 0.52 -9.85
N ILE A 453 5.43 1.03 -8.68
CA ILE A 453 4.24 1.87 -8.52
C ILE A 453 4.47 2.99 -7.48
N GLN A 454 5.69 3.51 -7.40
CA GLN A 454 6.16 4.37 -6.32
C GLN A 454 5.90 5.83 -6.64
N VAL A 455 5.37 6.58 -5.67
CA VAL A 455 5.19 8.04 -5.80
C VAL A 455 5.56 8.79 -4.54
N ASP A 456 5.98 10.04 -4.72
CA ASP A 456 6.09 10.99 -3.62
C ASP A 456 4.71 11.57 -3.31
N TYR A 457 4.36 11.67 -2.03
CA TYR A 457 3.01 12.02 -1.58
C TYR A 457 2.54 13.39 -2.10
N ILE A 458 3.25 14.48 -1.78
CA ILE A 458 2.81 15.84 -2.16
C ILE A 458 2.78 16.04 -3.67
N PRO A 459 3.82 15.69 -4.46
CA PRO A 459 3.79 15.87 -5.90
C PRO A 459 2.62 15.15 -6.57
N TYR A 460 2.32 13.91 -6.16
CA TYR A 460 1.21 13.15 -6.73
C TYR A 460 -0.17 13.67 -6.29
N MET A 461 -0.33 14.00 -5.01
CA MET A 461 -1.57 14.61 -4.51
C MET A 461 -1.86 15.93 -5.20
N ASP A 462 -0.85 16.80 -5.38
CA ASP A 462 -0.97 18.05 -6.12
C ASP A 462 -1.23 17.83 -7.62
N GLU A 463 -0.62 16.82 -8.23
CA GLU A 463 -0.86 16.46 -9.63
C GLU A 463 -2.34 16.12 -9.87
N LEU A 464 -2.93 15.27 -9.03
CA LEU A 464 -4.37 14.94 -9.11
C LEU A 464 -5.25 16.13 -8.73
N ALA A 465 -4.86 16.89 -7.71
CA ALA A 465 -5.60 18.06 -7.27
C ALA A 465 -5.64 19.17 -8.34
N CYS A 466 -4.59 19.30 -9.17
CA CYS A 466 -4.59 20.16 -10.34
C CYS A 466 -5.63 19.71 -11.37
N GLN A 467 -5.71 18.41 -11.69
CA GLN A 467 -6.72 17.89 -12.62
C GLN A 467 -8.15 18.20 -12.13
N LEU A 468 -8.34 18.14 -10.82
CA LEU A 468 -9.62 18.41 -10.15
C LEU A 468 -9.94 19.89 -9.95
N GLY A 469 -8.96 20.80 -10.05
CA GLY A 469 -9.11 22.20 -9.67
C GLY A 469 -9.26 22.41 -8.15
N VAL A 470 -8.73 21.51 -7.32
CA VAL A 470 -8.85 21.53 -5.85
C VAL A 470 -7.52 21.76 -5.13
N LYS A 471 -6.42 21.93 -5.89
CA LYS A 471 -5.12 22.32 -5.34
C LYS A 471 -5.21 23.73 -4.75
N PRO A 472 -4.85 23.95 -3.47
CA PRO A 472 -4.89 25.27 -2.85
C PRO A 472 -4.05 26.29 -3.61
N ASN A 473 -4.62 27.48 -3.87
CA ASN A 473 -3.86 28.60 -4.42
C ASN A 473 -3.16 29.36 -3.28
N LEU A 474 -1.85 29.13 -3.12
CA LEU A 474 -1.07 29.73 -2.04
C LEU A 474 -1.04 31.26 -2.11
N LEU A 475 -0.93 31.85 -3.31
CA LEU A 475 -0.92 33.31 -3.46
C LEU A 475 -2.23 33.92 -2.99
N THR A 476 -3.36 33.34 -3.40
CA THR A 476 -4.67 33.78 -2.95
C THR A 476 -4.81 33.61 -1.44
N LEU A 477 -4.41 32.47 -0.88
CA LEU A 477 -4.45 32.22 0.56
C LEU A 477 -3.62 33.23 1.35
N PHE A 478 -2.41 33.59 0.90
CA PHE A 478 -1.60 34.61 1.57
C PHE A 478 -2.27 35.98 1.60
N LEU A 479 -3.12 36.31 0.63
CA LEU A 479 -3.85 37.57 0.57
C LEU A 479 -5.15 37.53 1.39
N THR A 480 -5.85 36.39 1.44
CA THR A 480 -7.18 36.28 2.04
C THR A 480 -7.19 35.70 3.45
N ASP A 481 -6.29 34.76 3.75
CA ASP A 481 -6.14 34.15 5.07
C ASP A 481 -4.66 33.79 5.36
N PRO A 482 -3.84 34.78 5.76
CA PRO A 482 -2.41 34.57 6.02
C PRO A 482 -2.12 33.53 7.10
N LYS A 483 -3.03 33.36 8.08
CA LYS A 483 -2.89 32.37 9.15
C LYS A 483 -2.99 30.96 8.57
N LEU A 484 -4.01 30.70 7.76
CA LEU A 484 -4.15 29.42 7.06
C LEU A 484 -3.02 29.21 6.05
N ALA A 485 -2.62 30.24 5.31
CA ALA A 485 -1.52 30.15 4.33
C ALA A 485 -0.21 29.67 4.98
N LYS A 486 0.12 30.21 6.17
CA LYS A 486 1.29 29.77 6.93
C LYS A 486 1.22 28.27 7.28
N GLU A 487 0.09 27.79 7.80
CA GLU A 487 -0.08 26.38 8.13
C GLU A 487 -0.05 25.47 6.89
N VAL A 488 -0.62 25.91 5.77
CA VAL A 488 -0.60 25.14 4.52
C VAL A 488 0.83 25.01 3.96
N VAL A 489 1.66 26.04 4.09
CA VAL A 489 3.04 26.05 3.57
C VAL A 489 4.02 25.35 4.50
N PHE A 490 4.04 25.74 5.77
CA PHE A 490 5.07 25.33 6.73
C PHE A 490 4.62 24.20 7.65
N GLY A 491 3.31 24.01 7.82
CA GLY A 491 2.76 22.87 8.55
C GLY A 491 2.71 21.59 7.71
N PRO A 492 2.21 20.49 8.30
CA PRO A 492 2.01 19.23 7.60
C PRO A 492 1.06 19.39 6.41
N CYS A 493 1.38 18.70 5.30
CA CYS A 493 0.52 18.63 4.13
C CYS A 493 -0.63 17.64 4.36
N THR A 494 -1.56 17.97 5.26
CA THR A 494 -2.69 17.10 5.61
C THR A 494 -3.73 17.02 4.48
N PRO A 495 -4.50 15.91 4.39
CA PRO A 495 -5.52 15.71 3.36
C PRO A 495 -6.58 16.82 3.31
N TYR A 496 -6.87 17.47 4.44
CA TYR A 496 -7.82 18.58 4.58
C TYR A 496 -7.58 19.70 3.58
N GLN A 497 -6.31 19.96 3.23
CA GLN A 497 -5.93 21.01 2.30
C GLN A 497 -6.62 20.87 0.94
N TYR A 498 -6.88 19.64 0.49
CA TYR A 498 -7.50 19.35 -0.81
C TYR A 498 -9.05 19.47 -0.79
N ARG A 499 -9.62 19.97 0.30
CA ARG A 499 -11.04 20.34 0.46
C ARG A 499 -11.23 21.83 0.79
N LEU A 500 -10.17 22.65 0.71
CA LEU A 500 -10.26 24.10 0.91
C LEU A 500 -11.02 24.83 -0.21
N GLN A 501 -10.96 24.30 -1.43
CA GLN A 501 -11.53 24.93 -2.61
C GLN A 501 -11.92 23.88 -3.67
N GLY A 502 -12.61 24.36 -4.71
CA GLY A 502 -13.01 23.54 -5.85
C GLY A 502 -14.16 22.56 -5.53
N PRO A 503 -14.45 21.62 -6.44
CA PRO A 503 -15.54 20.66 -6.28
C PRO A 503 -15.43 19.84 -4.99
N GLY A 504 -16.52 19.84 -4.22
CA GLY A 504 -16.60 19.12 -2.95
C GLY A 504 -15.84 19.78 -1.81
N ALA A 505 -15.60 21.10 -1.84
CA ALA A 505 -15.05 21.83 -0.70
C ALA A 505 -15.80 21.51 0.61
N TRP A 506 -15.08 21.45 1.73
CA TRP A 506 -15.63 21.11 3.04
C TRP A 506 -15.50 22.29 3.99
N ALA A 507 -16.62 22.75 4.58
CA ALA A 507 -16.64 23.90 5.48
C ALA A 507 -15.71 23.75 6.69
N GLY A 508 -15.51 22.51 7.18
CA GLY A 508 -14.61 22.21 8.31
C GLY A 508 -13.12 22.15 7.95
N ALA A 509 -12.73 22.24 6.67
CA ALA A 509 -11.36 22.01 6.24
C ALA A 509 -10.38 23.01 6.86
N ARG A 510 -10.76 24.29 6.90
CA ARG A 510 -9.96 25.35 7.53
C ARG A 510 -9.69 25.05 9.00
N GLU A 511 -10.75 24.74 9.76
CA GLU A 511 -10.63 24.50 11.19
C GLU A 511 -9.85 23.22 11.50
N ALA A 512 -10.04 22.16 10.70
CA ALA A 512 -9.25 20.94 10.81
C ALA A 512 -7.74 21.19 10.63
N ILE A 513 -7.36 22.02 9.64
CA ILE A 513 -5.95 22.40 9.43
C ILE A 513 -5.41 23.22 10.60
N LEU A 514 -6.17 24.20 11.11
CA LEU A 514 -5.68 25.05 12.20
C LEU A 514 -5.60 24.33 13.55
N SER A 515 -6.42 23.30 13.75
CA SER A 515 -6.47 22.50 14.99
C SER A 515 -5.63 21.23 14.97
N GLN A 516 -5.06 20.83 13.82
CA GLN A 516 -4.33 19.56 13.64
C GLN A 516 -3.21 19.34 14.68
N TRP A 517 -2.49 20.39 15.05
CA TRP A 517 -1.44 20.30 16.08
C TRP A 517 -1.99 19.94 17.46
N GLN A 518 -3.18 20.43 17.83
CA GLN A 518 -3.82 20.09 19.10
C GLN A 518 -4.32 18.65 19.11
N ARG A 519 -4.84 18.19 17.98
CA ARG A 519 -5.35 16.83 17.81
C ARG A 519 -4.25 15.77 17.90
N ILE A 520 -3.03 16.08 17.44
CA ILE A 520 -1.87 15.17 17.58
C ILE A 520 -1.43 14.99 19.05
N LEU A 521 -1.73 15.96 19.93
CA LEU A 521 -1.35 15.92 21.35
C LEU A 521 -2.35 15.17 22.23
N LYS A 522 -3.54 14.87 21.71
CA LYS A 522 -4.56 14.05 22.34
C LYS A 522 -4.52 12.65 21.76
#